data_AF-A0A0B8NXY3-F1
#
_entry.id   AF-A0A0B8NXY3-F1
#
_cell.length_a   1.000
_cell.length_b   1.000
_cell.length_c   1.000
_cell.angle_alpha   90.00
_cell.angle_beta   90.00
_cell.angle_gamma   90.00
#
_symmetry.space_group_name_H-M   'P 1'
#
loop_
_entity.id
_entity.type
_entity.pdbx_description
1 polymer ?
#
loop_
_entity_poly.entity_id
_entity_poly.type
_entity_poly.pdbx_seq_one_letter_code
_entity_poly.pdbx_strand_id
1 'polypeptide(L)'
;MSEALNHFDGGKMSEILLQTRDRLGLKVDVDELEPLYREKVRVLYQDQLRPMEHAKEVLETLKQNGIEVCVLSNATTSRIQNKLCLAGLEEYFTSRMFSAFDANSWKPDPDLIQYAAMSMGFMADECYISMTPVKGCKQV
;
A
#
# COMPACT_ATOMS: atom_id res chain seq x y z
N MET A 1 2.54 -0.84 19.92
CA MET A 1 2.42 -1.36 18.54
C MET A 1 1.00 -1.87 18.23
N SER A 2 0.36 -2.68 19.09
CA SER A 2 -0.99 -3.22 18.83
C SER A 2 -2.07 -2.15 18.61
N GLU A 3 -2.01 -1.05 19.34
CA GLU A 3 -2.99 0.03 19.22
C GLU A 3 -2.90 0.78 17.89
N ALA A 4 -1.69 1.05 17.40
CA ALA A 4 -1.50 1.72 16.12
C ALA A 4 -2.03 0.88 14.94
N LEU A 5 -1.79 -0.43 14.97
CA LEU A 5 -2.28 -1.36 13.94
C LEU A 5 -3.81 -1.43 13.91
N ASN A 6 -4.48 -1.27 15.06
CA ASN A 6 -5.94 -1.31 15.14
C ASN A 6 -6.64 -0.05 14.57
N HIS A 7 -5.92 1.06 14.42
CA HIS A 7 -6.48 2.36 14.06
C HIS A 7 -5.92 2.94 12.76
N PHE A 8 -4.75 2.48 12.29
CA PHE A 8 -4.01 3.16 11.22
C PHE A 8 -3.62 2.28 10.03
N ASP A 9 -4.24 1.09 9.87
CA ASP A 9 -3.96 0.20 8.75
C ASP A 9 -4.99 0.33 7.60
N GLY A 10 -4.50 0.51 6.37
CA GLY A 10 -5.27 0.44 5.13
C GLY A 10 -6.31 1.53 4.81
N GLY A 11 -6.60 2.45 5.75
CA GLY A 11 -7.65 3.49 5.62
C GLY A 11 -7.26 4.79 4.91
N LYS A 12 -8.24 5.67 4.67
CA LYS A 12 -7.99 7.01 4.12
C LYS A 12 -7.24 7.87 5.13
N MET A 13 -6.21 8.59 4.66
CA MET A 13 -5.37 9.42 5.52
C MET A 13 -6.17 10.49 6.28
N SER A 14 -7.12 11.14 5.60
CA SER A 14 -7.98 12.16 6.19
C SER A 14 -8.82 11.60 7.35
N GLU A 15 -9.37 10.39 7.20
CA GLU A 15 -10.12 9.70 8.25
C GLU A 15 -9.22 9.36 9.44
N ILE A 16 -8.00 8.87 9.17
CA ILE A 16 -7.00 8.58 10.21
C ILE A 16 -6.65 9.85 11.00
N LEU A 17 -6.42 10.98 10.31
CA LEU A 17 -6.09 12.25 10.95
C LEU A 17 -7.28 12.80 11.76
N LEU A 18 -8.50 12.73 11.23
CA LEU A 18 -9.73 13.10 11.95
C LEU A 18 -9.90 12.28 13.23
N GLN A 19 -9.81 10.96 13.14
CA GLN A 19 -9.94 10.06 14.29
C GLN A 19 -8.84 10.32 15.33
N THR A 20 -7.61 10.59 14.89
CA THR A 20 -6.50 10.91 15.78
C THR A 20 -6.74 12.24 16.50
N ARG A 21 -7.20 13.27 15.77
CA ARG A 21 -7.54 14.57 16.33
C ARG A 21 -8.62 14.44 17.41
N ASP A 22 -9.72 13.77 17.09
CA ASP A 22 -10.86 13.62 18.01
C ASP A 22 -10.46 12.82 19.25
N ARG A 23 -9.67 11.76 19.07
CA ARG A 23 -9.17 10.92 20.16
C ARG A 23 -8.22 11.66 21.11
N LEU A 24 -7.40 12.56 20.59
CA LEU A 24 -6.45 13.35 21.38
C LEU A 24 -7.03 14.69 21.87
N GLY A 25 -8.29 15.00 21.52
CA GLY A 25 -8.94 16.28 21.88
C GLY A 25 -8.27 17.50 21.24
N LEU A 26 -7.61 17.32 20.08
CA LEU A 26 -6.93 18.40 19.38
C LEU A 26 -7.95 19.30 18.66
N LYS A 27 -7.68 20.61 18.60
CA LYS A 27 -8.53 21.60 17.92
C LYS A 27 -7.96 22.08 16.58
N VAL A 28 -6.86 21.46 16.13
CA VAL A 28 -6.22 21.80 14.85
C VAL A 28 -7.06 21.30 13.69
N ASP A 29 -7.11 22.10 12.61
CA ASP A 29 -7.76 21.67 11.38
C ASP A 29 -6.97 20.53 10.71
N VAL A 30 -7.66 19.61 10.06
CA VAL A 30 -7.03 18.55 9.28
C VAL A 30 -6.28 19.12 8.09
N ASP A 31 -6.77 20.23 7.51
CA ASP A 31 -6.11 20.89 6.39
C ASP A 31 -4.75 21.50 6.79
N GLU A 32 -4.58 21.85 8.07
CA GLU A 32 -3.30 22.28 8.64
C GLU A 32 -2.42 21.08 9.05
N LEU A 33 -3.04 20.02 9.57
CA LEU A 33 -2.34 18.86 10.10
C LEU A 33 -1.79 17.94 8.99
N GLU A 34 -2.52 17.81 7.88
CA GLU A 34 -2.17 16.89 6.80
C GLU A 34 -0.80 17.20 6.18
N PRO A 35 -0.47 18.45 5.79
CA PRO A 35 0.84 18.77 5.21
C PRO A 35 1.99 18.45 6.17
N LEU A 36 1.83 18.79 7.46
CA LEU A 36 2.82 18.51 8.51
C LEU A 36 3.05 17.01 8.69
N TYR A 37 1.96 16.24 8.72
CA TYR A 37 2.01 14.79 8.79
C TYR A 37 2.74 14.21 7.56
N ARG A 38 2.40 14.67 6.35
CA ARG A 38 3.03 14.18 5.11
C ARG A 38 4.53 14.44 5.10
N GLU A 39 4.94 15.62 5.54
CA GLU A 39 6.37 15.95 5.62
C GLU A 39 7.09 15.08 6.65
N LYS A 40 6.48 14.85 7.82
CA LYS A 40 7.04 13.96 8.83
C LYS A 40 7.20 12.53 8.31
N VAL A 41 6.19 12.00 7.63
CA VAL A 41 6.23 10.66 7.02
C VAL A 41 7.28 10.59 5.92
N ARG A 42 7.41 11.62 5.08
CA ARG A 42 8.42 11.68 4.01
C ARG A 42 9.83 11.56 4.59
N VAL A 43 10.15 12.33 5.62
CA VAL A 43 11.45 12.27 6.32
C VAL A 43 11.68 10.89 6.92
N LEU A 44 10.68 10.32 7.60
CA LEU A 44 10.79 8.98 8.18
C LEU A 44 11.01 7.90 7.12
N TYR A 45 10.36 7.98 5.96
CA TYR A 45 10.58 7.01 4.89
C TYR A 45 11.98 7.11 4.31
N GLN A 46 12.50 8.32 4.08
CA GLN A 46 13.86 8.49 3.58
C GLN A 46 14.90 7.90 4.54
N ASP A 47 14.69 8.10 5.84
CA ASP A 47 15.61 7.62 6.88
C ASP A 47 15.47 6.11 7.15
N GLN A 48 14.23 5.60 7.24
CA GLN A 48 13.95 4.31 7.88
C GLN A 48 13.22 3.29 7.00
N LEU A 49 12.68 3.68 5.84
CA LEU A 49 11.99 2.71 4.98
C LEU A 49 13.01 1.72 4.42
N ARG A 50 12.83 0.45 4.74
CA ARG A 50 13.63 -0.66 4.24
C ARG A 50 12.69 -1.78 3.79
N PRO A 51 13.11 -2.62 2.81
CA PRO A 51 12.43 -3.87 2.52
C PRO A 51 12.29 -4.73 3.78
N MET A 52 11.22 -5.51 3.84
CA MET A 52 11.13 -6.59 4.83
C MET A 52 12.26 -7.59 4.60
N GLU A 53 12.66 -8.28 5.66
CA GLU A 53 13.63 -9.36 5.59
C GLU A 53 13.20 -10.38 4.52
N HIS A 54 14.15 -10.86 3.72
CA HIS A 54 13.94 -11.79 2.60
C HIS A 54 13.02 -11.29 1.45
N ALA A 55 12.48 -10.06 1.49
CA ALA A 55 11.59 -9.57 0.44
C ALA A 55 12.24 -9.59 -0.96
N LYS A 56 13.51 -9.18 -1.05
CA LYS A 56 14.28 -9.21 -2.30
C LYS A 56 14.51 -10.64 -2.79
N GLU A 57 14.86 -11.54 -1.89
CA GLU A 57 15.14 -12.95 -2.21
C GLU A 57 13.89 -13.66 -2.75
N VAL A 58 12.74 -13.38 -2.16
CA VAL A 58 11.45 -13.88 -2.65
C VAL A 58 11.18 -13.34 -4.05
N LEU A 59 11.34 -12.03 -4.28
CA LEU A 59 11.10 -11.43 -5.60
C LEU A 59 12.05 -11.97 -6.68
N GLU A 60 13.33 -12.17 -6.35
CA GLU A 60 14.29 -12.82 -7.24
C GLU A 60 13.91 -14.28 -7.54
N THR A 61 13.50 -15.03 -6.52
CA THR A 61 13.06 -16.42 -6.70
C THR A 61 11.84 -16.50 -7.60
N LEU A 62 10.83 -15.65 -7.40
CA LEU A 62 9.65 -15.59 -8.26
C LEU A 62 10.03 -15.27 -9.71
N LYS A 63 10.89 -14.26 -9.91
CA LYS A 63 11.40 -13.88 -11.23
C LYS A 63 12.15 -15.04 -11.92
N GLN A 64 13.02 -15.75 -11.20
CA GLN A 64 13.76 -16.90 -11.73
C GLN A 64 12.85 -18.07 -12.13
N ASN A 65 11.72 -18.22 -11.46
CA ASN A 65 10.70 -19.23 -11.80
C ASN A 65 9.69 -18.75 -12.86
N GLY A 66 9.88 -17.57 -13.44
CA GLY A 66 8.96 -17.01 -14.43
C GLY A 66 7.60 -16.60 -13.86
N ILE A 67 7.51 -16.38 -12.55
CA ILE A 67 6.27 -15.95 -11.89
C ILE A 67 6.18 -14.43 -11.94
N GLU A 68 5.06 -13.95 -12.48
CA GLU A 68 4.79 -12.52 -12.61
C GLU A 68 4.37 -11.89 -11.27
N VAL A 69 4.83 -10.67 -11.01
CA VAL A 69 4.54 -9.94 -9.77
C VAL A 69 4.04 -8.52 -10.05
N CYS A 70 3.09 -8.06 -9.24
CA CYS A 70 2.59 -6.70 -9.28
C CYS A 70 2.32 -6.17 -7.86
N VAL A 71 2.18 -4.85 -7.73
CA VAL A 71 1.78 -4.20 -6.47
C VAL A 71 0.38 -3.60 -6.62
N LEU A 72 -0.46 -3.84 -5.62
CA LEU A 72 -1.81 -3.29 -5.50
C LEU A 72 -1.90 -2.39 -4.26
N SER A 73 -2.32 -1.13 -4.41
CA SER A 73 -2.37 -0.20 -3.28
C SER A 73 -3.55 0.76 -3.29
N ASN A 74 -4.05 1.12 -2.10
CA ASN A 74 -5.00 2.23 -1.91
C ASN A 74 -4.35 3.62 -2.10
N ALA A 75 -3.04 3.68 -2.38
CA ALA A 75 -2.30 4.90 -2.66
C ALA A 75 -2.24 5.19 -4.17
N THR A 76 -2.00 6.45 -4.52
CA THR A 76 -1.72 6.87 -5.90
C THR A 76 -0.47 6.19 -6.45
N THR A 77 -0.42 5.97 -7.77
CA THR A 77 0.72 5.32 -8.44
C THR A 77 2.06 6.00 -8.14
N SER A 78 2.09 7.33 -8.10
CA SER A 78 3.29 8.10 -7.70
C SER A 78 3.79 7.78 -6.29
N ARG A 79 2.88 7.51 -5.34
CA ARG A 79 3.24 7.13 -3.97
C ARG A 79 3.69 5.68 -3.87
N ILE A 80 3.12 4.78 -4.68
CA ILE A 80 3.58 3.40 -4.78
C ILE A 80 5.03 3.39 -5.29
N GLN A 81 5.26 4.06 -6.41
CA GLN A 81 6.59 4.17 -7.03
C GLN A 81 7.61 4.77 -6.07
N ASN A 82 7.29 5.89 -5.41
CA ASN A 82 8.20 6.52 -4.46
C ASN A 82 8.60 5.58 -3.30
N LYS A 83 7.66 4.82 -2.74
CA LYS A 83 7.94 3.84 -1.68
C LYS A 83 8.82 2.70 -2.17
N LEU A 84 8.54 2.16 -3.35
CA LEU A 84 9.35 1.09 -3.95
C LEU A 84 10.75 1.57 -4.29
N CYS A 85 10.89 2.79 -4.80
CA CYS A 85 12.18 3.42 -5.09
C CYS A 85 13.02 3.57 -3.81
N LEU A 86 12.44 4.15 -2.75
CA LEU A 86 13.10 4.29 -1.45
C LEU A 86 13.46 2.94 -0.81
N ALA A 87 12.65 1.91 -1.03
CA ALA A 87 12.96 0.56 -0.59
C ALA A 87 13.98 -0.16 -1.49
N GLY A 88 14.33 0.38 -2.66
CA GLY A 88 15.17 -0.29 -3.65
C GLY A 88 14.53 -1.56 -4.21
N LEU A 89 13.23 -1.50 -4.49
CA LEU A 89 12.40 -2.59 -5.05
C LEU A 89 11.67 -2.20 -6.34
N GLU A 90 11.84 -0.97 -6.83
CA GLU A 90 11.10 -0.46 -7.99
C GLU A 90 11.28 -1.32 -9.25
N GLU A 91 12.50 -1.82 -9.48
CA GLU A 91 12.84 -2.61 -10.67
C GLU A 91 11.97 -3.86 -10.85
N TYR A 92 11.51 -4.48 -9.75
CA TYR A 92 10.67 -5.68 -9.79
C TYR A 92 9.24 -5.40 -10.27
N PHE A 93 8.79 -4.15 -10.21
CA PHE A 93 7.39 -3.77 -10.44
C PHE A 93 7.22 -2.70 -11.52
N THR A 94 8.22 -2.52 -12.39
CA THR A 94 8.17 -1.54 -13.48
C THR A 94 6.92 -1.78 -14.34
N SER A 95 6.07 -0.77 -14.45
CA SER A 95 4.77 -0.84 -15.16
C SER A 95 3.76 -1.85 -14.60
N ARG A 96 3.96 -2.34 -13.38
CA ARG A 96 3.12 -3.37 -12.71
C ARG A 96 2.66 -2.90 -11.33
N MET A 97 2.27 -1.62 -11.28
CA MET A 97 1.78 -0.94 -10.09
C MET A 97 0.34 -0.50 -10.35
N PHE A 98 -0.59 -1.00 -9.54
CA PHE A 98 -2.01 -0.76 -9.70
C PHE A 98 -2.55 -0.01 -8.49
N SER A 99 -3.07 1.19 -8.76
CA SER A 99 -3.60 2.09 -7.76
C SER A 99 -5.13 1.99 -7.70
N ALA A 100 -5.69 2.03 -6.50
CA ALA A 100 -7.13 2.12 -6.28
C ALA A 100 -7.77 3.34 -6.99
N PHE A 101 -6.99 4.39 -7.23
CA PHE A 101 -7.45 5.56 -8.00
C PHE A 101 -7.63 5.24 -9.49
N ASP A 102 -6.84 4.31 -10.03
CA ASP A 102 -6.93 3.90 -11.44
C ASP A 102 -8.13 2.97 -11.64
N ALA A 103 -8.41 2.11 -10.65
CA ALA A 103 -9.54 1.21 -10.64
C ALA A 103 -10.85 1.85 -10.13
N ASN A 104 -10.79 3.06 -9.56
CA ASN A 104 -11.89 3.68 -8.80
C ASN A 104 -12.51 2.74 -7.74
N SER A 105 -11.68 1.91 -7.10
CA SER A 105 -12.08 0.89 -6.13
C SER A 105 -10.99 0.72 -5.08
N TRP A 106 -11.33 0.85 -3.81
CA TRP A 106 -10.39 0.80 -2.68
C TRP A 106 -10.58 -0.49 -1.89
N LYS A 107 -9.47 -1.16 -1.56
CA LYS A 107 -9.50 -2.32 -0.67
C LYS A 107 -10.26 -1.96 0.61
N PRO A 108 -11.16 -2.83 1.11
CA PRO A 108 -11.27 -4.27 0.83
C PRO A 108 -12.09 -4.67 -0.41
N ASP A 109 -12.57 -3.71 -1.22
CA ASP A 109 -13.34 -4.03 -2.42
C ASP A 109 -12.53 -4.87 -3.44
N PRO A 110 -13.13 -5.88 -4.09
CA PRO A 110 -12.41 -6.84 -4.91
C PRO A 110 -11.98 -6.31 -6.28
N ASP A 111 -12.56 -5.21 -6.75
CA ASP A 111 -12.41 -4.79 -8.16
C ASP A 111 -10.96 -4.40 -8.50
N LEU A 112 -10.21 -3.85 -7.54
CA LEU A 112 -8.79 -3.55 -7.75
C LEU A 112 -7.97 -4.82 -8.03
N ILE A 113 -8.32 -5.94 -7.40
CA ILE A 113 -7.68 -7.23 -7.62
C ILE A 113 -7.99 -7.72 -9.04
N GLN A 114 -9.26 -7.69 -9.43
CA GLN A 114 -9.67 -8.12 -10.77
C GLN A 114 -9.03 -7.26 -11.86
N TYR A 115 -9.03 -5.94 -11.67
CA TYR A 115 -8.41 -4.98 -12.58
C TYR A 115 -6.93 -5.31 -12.82
N ALA A 116 -6.19 -5.65 -11.77
CA ALA A 116 -4.78 -5.97 -11.88
C ALA A 116 -4.52 -7.34 -12.52
N ALA A 117 -5.28 -8.37 -12.14
CA ALA A 117 -5.17 -9.69 -12.76
C ALA A 117 -5.42 -9.60 -14.27
N MET A 118 -6.52 -8.95 -14.66
CA MET A 118 -6.86 -8.74 -16.08
C MET A 118 -5.79 -7.92 -16.81
N SER A 119 -5.27 -6.85 -16.19
CA SER A 119 -4.21 -6.02 -16.78
C SER A 119 -2.89 -6.76 -16.95
N MET A 120 -2.63 -7.76 -16.11
CA MET A 120 -1.49 -8.66 -16.19
C MET A 120 -1.72 -9.86 -17.12
N GLY A 121 -2.95 -10.03 -17.64
CA GLY A 121 -3.31 -11.14 -18.53
C GLY A 121 -3.66 -12.46 -17.84
N PHE A 122 -3.99 -12.43 -16.54
CA PHE A 122 -4.34 -13.60 -15.73
C PHE A 122 -5.78 -13.52 -15.21
N MET A 123 -6.35 -14.68 -14.88
CA MET A 123 -7.58 -14.78 -14.10
C MET A 123 -7.29 -14.67 -12.60
N ALA A 124 -8.29 -14.24 -11.82
CA ALA A 124 -8.10 -14.02 -10.39
C ALA A 124 -7.79 -15.32 -9.62
N ASP A 125 -8.26 -16.47 -10.10
CA ASP A 125 -7.99 -17.80 -9.53
C ASP A 125 -6.61 -18.37 -9.89
N GLU A 126 -5.90 -17.74 -10.84
CA GLU A 126 -4.49 -18.00 -11.14
C GLU A 126 -3.54 -17.15 -10.28
N CYS A 127 -4.08 -16.18 -9.53
CA CYS A 127 -3.30 -15.20 -8.78
C CYS A 127 -3.19 -15.58 -7.30
N TYR A 128 -1.97 -15.51 -6.75
CA TYR A 128 -1.78 -15.52 -5.31
C TYR A 128 -1.67 -14.09 -4.77
N ILE A 129 -2.44 -13.76 -3.72
CA ILE A 129 -2.51 -12.41 -3.17
C ILE A 129 -1.97 -12.39 -1.75
N SER A 130 -0.80 -11.77 -1.58
CA SER A 130 -0.26 -11.45 -0.25
C SER A 130 -0.68 -10.03 0.16
N MET A 131 -1.42 -9.90 1.26
CA MET A 131 -1.74 -8.61 1.85
C MET A 131 -1.59 -8.67 3.38
N THR A 132 -1.13 -7.57 3.98
CA THR A 132 -1.26 -7.40 5.43
C THR A 132 -2.75 -7.31 5.77
N PRO A 133 -3.24 -7.96 6.84
CA PRO A 133 -4.66 -8.04 7.11
C PRO A 133 -5.25 -6.66 7.37
N VAL A 134 -6.02 -6.17 6.40
CA VAL A 134 -6.93 -5.03 6.59
C VAL A 134 -8.16 -5.57 7.31
N LYS A 135 -8.68 -4.87 8.33
CA LYS A 135 -9.93 -5.23 9.00
C LYS A 135 -11.02 -5.56 7.96
N GLY A 136 -11.50 -6.81 7.95
CA GLY A 136 -12.65 -7.23 7.15
C GLY A 136 -12.36 -7.97 5.84
N CYS A 137 -11.10 -8.17 5.43
CA CYS A 137 -10.79 -8.97 4.23
C CYS A 137 -10.72 -10.47 4.54
N LYS A 138 -11.47 -11.29 3.80
CA LYS A 138 -11.23 -12.73 3.69
C LYS A 138 -10.18 -12.95 2.59
N GLN A 139 -9.16 -13.76 2.85
CA GLN A 139 -8.29 -14.28 1.80
C GLN A 139 -9.16 -15.08 0.82
N VAL A 140 -9.03 -14.79 -0.46
CA VAL A 140 -9.58 -15.59 -1.57
C VAL A 140 -8.55 -16.64 -1.92
#